data_AF-A0A1G1YT11-F1
#
_entry.id   AF-A0A1G1YT11-F1
#
_cell.length_a   1.000
_cell.length_b   1.000
_cell.length_c   1.000
_cell.angle_alpha   90.00
_cell.angle_beta   90.00
_cell.angle_gamma   90.00
#
_symmetry.space_group_name_H-M   'P 1'
#
loop_
_entity.id
_entity.type
_entity.pdbx_description
1 polymer ?
#
loop_
_entity_poly.entity_id
_entity_poly.type
_entity_poly.pdbx_seq_one_letter_code
_entity_poly.pdbx_strand_id
1 'polypeptide(L)'
;MLIGGLLRFLRAGKEQFKVVEHGREAWYVDPDNSERYYLKDGAAAYEALRAFGLGISNANIAKIPVGAEDRFQLVDTDGDKLDDQLEESLGTNRNNPDSDGDGYQDGVEVKNSYNPLGAGKLSADSGLVSNLKGRILLQVEKNGEAWYVNPKDGKRYYLKNGEAAYQIMRFLSLGITNKNLREIPVGRL
;
A
#
# COMPACT_ATOMS: atom_id res chain seq x y z
N MET A 1 42.29 18.98 -18.78
CA MET A 1 42.06 18.92 -17.32
C MET A 1 40.64 19.40 -17.07
N LEU A 2 39.69 18.46 -17.06
CA LEU A 2 38.25 18.75 -16.92
C LEU A 2 37.90 18.73 -15.44
N ILE A 3 37.53 19.87 -14.87
CA ILE A 3 36.78 19.92 -13.61
C ILE A 3 35.39 20.44 -14.00
N GLY A 4 34.59 19.51 -14.51
CA GLY A 4 33.23 19.77 -14.95
C GLY A 4 32.26 19.57 -13.79
N GLY A 5 31.44 20.59 -13.56
CA GLY A 5 30.01 20.40 -13.36
C GLY A 5 29.57 19.88 -12.00
N LEU A 6 29.21 20.84 -11.15
CA LEU A 6 28.20 20.76 -10.11
C LEU A 6 27.00 19.88 -10.54
N LEU A 7 27.06 18.57 -10.29
CA LEU A 7 25.95 17.66 -10.56
C LEU A 7 25.00 17.74 -9.37
N ARG A 8 24.02 18.64 -9.47
CA ARG A 8 22.81 18.61 -8.64
C ARG A 8 22.29 17.19 -8.65
N PHE A 9 22.31 16.53 -7.49
CA PHE A 9 21.62 15.26 -7.27
C PHE A 9 20.15 15.45 -7.65
N LEU A 10 19.79 14.94 -8.83
CA LEU A 10 18.40 14.78 -9.23
C LEU A 10 17.75 13.89 -8.17
N ARG A 11 16.69 14.42 -7.56
CA ARG A 11 15.76 13.69 -6.68
C ARG A 11 15.60 12.27 -7.21
N ALA A 12 16.03 11.29 -6.41
CA ALA A 12 15.62 9.90 -6.62
C ALA A 12 14.10 9.92 -6.82
N GLY A 13 13.67 9.46 -7.99
CA GLY A 13 12.26 9.43 -8.36
C GLY A 13 11.45 8.72 -7.28
N LYS A 14 10.20 9.16 -7.11
CA LYS A 14 9.19 8.73 -6.14
C LYS A 14 8.77 7.24 -6.27
N GLU A 15 9.71 6.31 -6.40
CA GLU A 15 9.45 4.91 -6.74
C GLU A 15 9.90 4.00 -5.60
N GLN A 16 8.94 3.61 -4.76
CA GLN A 16 9.19 2.98 -3.45
C GLN A 16 8.97 1.45 -3.45
N PHE A 17 8.42 0.89 -4.52
CA PHE A 17 8.30 -0.56 -4.73
C PHE A 17 8.62 -0.91 -6.17
N LYS A 18 9.35 -2.01 -6.36
CA LYS A 18 9.71 -2.51 -7.68
C LYS A 18 9.73 -4.04 -7.73
N VAL A 19 9.23 -4.59 -8.83
CA VAL A 19 9.47 -5.96 -9.26
C VAL A 19 10.44 -5.97 -10.44
N VAL A 20 11.46 -6.82 -10.38
CA VAL A 20 12.43 -7.01 -11.48
C VAL A 20 11.82 -7.99 -12.47
N GLU A 21 11.65 -7.54 -13.71
CA GLU A 21 11.19 -8.38 -14.80
C GLU A 21 12.33 -9.34 -15.21
N HIS A 22 12.34 -10.52 -14.58
CA HIS A 22 12.81 -11.84 -15.06
C HIS A 22 12.61 -12.92 -13.96
N GLY A 23 11.49 -12.85 -13.21
CA GLY A 23 10.91 -14.03 -12.54
C GLY A 23 11.17 -14.21 -11.04
N ARG A 24 10.43 -13.42 -10.23
CA ARG A 24 10.06 -13.64 -8.80
C ARG A 24 10.73 -12.73 -7.75
N GLU A 25 11.28 -11.59 -8.15
CA GLU A 25 11.94 -10.70 -7.18
C GLU A 25 11.15 -9.41 -6.92
N ALA A 26 10.60 -9.24 -5.71
CA ALA A 26 10.02 -8.00 -5.23
C ALA A 26 11.02 -7.26 -4.33
N TRP A 27 11.11 -5.94 -4.47
CA TRP A 27 11.98 -5.09 -3.67
C TRP A 27 11.19 -3.92 -3.08
N TYR A 28 11.40 -3.64 -1.80
CA TYR A 28 10.95 -2.42 -1.13
C TYR A 28 12.10 -1.41 -1.10
N VAL A 29 11.87 -0.16 -1.48
CA VAL A 29 12.84 0.92 -1.30
C VAL A 29 12.40 1.75 -0.11
N ASP A 30 13.18 1.72 0.96
CA ASP A 30 12.86 2.51 2.14
C ASP A 30 13.09 4.00 1.85
N PRO A 31 12.06 4.83 2.00
CA PRO A 31 12.15 6.24 1.68
C PRO A 31 12.99 7.07 2.65
N ASP A 32 13.34 6.55 3.84
CA ASP A 32 14.14 7.28 4.82
C ASP A 32 15.65 7.10 4.56
N ASN A 33 16.08 5.88 4.24
CA ASN A 33 17.50 5.59 3.97
C ASN A 33 17.85 5.42 2.47
N SER A 34 16.85 5.40 1.59
CA SER A 34 17.02 5.20 0.13
C SER A 34 17.69 3.87 -0.25
N GLU A 35 17.65 2.86 0.62
CA GLU A 35 18.12 1.50 0.35
C GLU A 35 16.96 0.62 -0.14
N ARG A 36 17.28 -0.40 -0.94
CA ARG A 36 16.34 -1.45 -1.34
C ARG A 36 16.50 -2.71 -0.52
N TYR A 37 15.38 -3.35 -0.20
CA TYR A 37 15.27 -4.57 0.59
C TYR A 37 14.56 -5.64 -0.23
N TYR A 38 15.15 -6.82 -0.29
CA TYR A 38 14.64 -7.92 -1.09
C TYR A 38 13.51 -8.66 -0.37
N LEU A 39 12.33 -8.70 -0.97
CA LEU A 39 11.16 -9.42 -0.50
C LEU A 39 11.03 -10.74 -1.25
N LYS A 40 11.89 -11.69 -0.88
CA LYS A 40 11.99 -13.01 -1.54
C LYS A 40 10.74 -13.88 -1.42
N ASP A 41 9.96 -13.66 -0.37
CA ASP A 41 8.76 -14.42 0.00
C ASP A 41 7.89 -13.60 0.97
N GLY A 42 6.76 -14.17 1.39
CA GLY A 42 5.86 -13.53 2.35
C GLY A 42 6.47 -13.32 3.74
N ALA A 43 7.44 -14.15 4.16
CA ALA A 43 8.12 -13.96 5.44
C ALA A 43 9.05 -12.73 5.40
N ALA A 44 9.82 -12.57 4.32
CA ALA A 44 10.64 -11.38 4.11
C ALA A 44 9.78 -10.11 3.95
N ALA A 45 8.62 -10.21 3.28
CA ALA A 45 7.65 -9.13 3.25
C ALA A 45 7.19 -8.76 4.67
N TYR A 46 6.84 -9.75 5.49
CA TYR A 46 6.42 -9.53 6.88
C TYR A 46 7.51 -8.90 7.76
N GLU A 47 8.76 -9.35 7.64
CA GLU A 47 9.90 -8.73 8.33
C GLU A 47 10.08 -7.26 7.91
N ALA A 48 9.96 -6.95 6.61
CA ALA A 48 9.98 -5.58 6.13
C ALA A 48 8.82 -4.74 6.69
N LEU A 49 7.61 -5.31 6.79
CA LEU A 49 6.47 -4.63 7.42
C LEU A 49 6.77 -4.25 8.88
N ARG A 50 7.40 -5.16 9.63
CA ARG A 50 7.78 -4.92 11.03
C ARG A 50 8.92 -3.92 11.19
N ALA A 51 9.93 -4.00 10.31
CA ALA A 51 11.13 -3.18 10.40
C ALA A 51 10.89 -1.72 9.97
N PHE A 52 10.07 -1.51 8.92
CA PHE A 52 9.86 -0.19 8.31
C PHE A 52 8.46 0.38 8.53
N GLY A 53 7.59 -0.37 9.18
CA GLY A 53 6.22 0.04 9.43
C GLY A 53 6.13 1.27 10.31
N LEU A 54 5.61 2.37 9.76
CA LEU A 54 5.35 3.58 10.51
C LEU A 54 4.01 3.44 11.27
N GLY A 55 4.05 3.60 12.60
CA GLY A 55 2.83 3.60 13.41
C GLY A 55 1.85 4.70 12.99
N ILE A 56 0.57 4.35 12.83
CA ILE A 56 -0.51 5.30 12.52
C ILE A 56 -1.74 5.04 13.39
N SER A 57 -2.40 6.12 13.83
CA SER A 57 -3.66 6.06 14.57
C SER A 57 -4.85 5.79 13.66
N ASN A 58 -5.95 5.30 14.25
CA ASN A 58 -7.22 5.07 13.56
C ASN A 58 -7.75 6.38 12.95
N ALA A 59 -7.60 7.49 13.68
CA ALA A 59 -8.05 8.81 13.22
C ALA A 59 -7.27 9.33 11.99
N ASN A 60 -5.98 9.03 11.89
CA ASN A 60 -5.16 9.47 10.75
C ASN A 60 -5.31 8.52 9.57
N ILE A 61 -5.37 7.21 9.81
CA ILE A 61 -5.49 6.25 8.72
C ILE A 61 -6.84 6.36 8.00
N ALA A 62 -7.92 6.72 8.72
CA ALA A 62 -9.23 6.98 8.12
C ALA A 62 -9.23 8.14 7.12
N LYS A 63 -8.26 9.06 7.20
CA LYS A 63 -8.08 10.19 6.28
C LYS A 63 -7.27 9.83 5.02
N ILE A 64 -6.88 8.56 4.87
CA ILE A 64 -6.19 8.04 3.70
C ILE A 64 -7.19 7.16 2.93
N PRO A 65 -7.55 7.52 1.67
CA PRO A 65 -8.50 6.76 0.88
C PRO A 65 -8.07 5.31 0.72
N VAL A 66 -9.02 4.39 0.77
CA VAL A 66 -8.76 2.96 0.62
C VAL A 66 -8.73 2.59 -0.87
N GLY A 67 -7.77 1.73 -1.23
CA GLY A 67 -7.67 1.12 -2.55
C GLY A 67 -8.23 -0.29 -2.51
N ALA A 68 -9.18 -0.57 -3.39
CA ALA A 68 -9.68 -1.90 -3.71
C ALA A 68 -9.36 -2.17 -5.19
N GLU A 69 -8.80 -3.35 -5.49
CA GLU A 69 -8.39 -3.73 -6.84
C GLU A 69 -8.93 -5.10 -7.20
N ASP A 70 -9.85 -5.11 -8.15
CA ASP A 70 -10.51 -6.31 -8.68
C ASP A 70 -9.53 -7.31 -9.32
N ARG A 71 -8.27 -6.90 -9.56
CA ARG A 71 -7.23 -7.72 -10.20
C ARG A 71 -6.61 -8.72 -9.22
N PHE A 72 -6.73 -8.49 -7.93
CA PHE A 72 -6.33 -9.46 -6.92
C PHE A 72 -7.43 -10.53 -6.86
N GLN A 73 -7.11 -11.78 -7.18
CA GLN A 73 -8.05 -12.90 -7.07
C GLN A 73 -8.23 -13.29 -5.60
N LEU A 74 -8.65 -12.32 -4.77
CA LEU A 74 -9.01 -12.52 -3.38
C LEU A 74 -10.46 -13.02 -3.29
N VAL A 75 -10.78 -13.62 -2.16
CA VAL A 75 -12.14 -14.11 -1.89
C VAL A 75 -13.04 -12.91 -1.57
N ASP A 76 -14.18 -12.84 -2.24
CA ASP A 76 -15.25 -11.86 -2.07
C ASP A 76 -16.54 -12.68 -1.89
N THR A 77 -17.03 -12.78 -0.65
CA THR A 77 -18.06 -13.76 -0.27
C THR A 77 -19.47 -13.32 -0.69
N ASP A 78 -19.77 -12.02 -0.65
CA ASP A 78 -21.10 -11.49 -1.00
C ASP A 78 -21.16 -10.84 -2.40
N GLY A 79 -20.03 -10.70 -3.08
CA GLY A 79 -19.93 -10.32 -4.48
C GLY A 79 -20.10 -8.82 -4.72
N ASP A 80 -19.81 -7.99 -3.72
CA ASP A 80 -19.94 -6.54 -3.78
C ASP A 80 -18.68 -5.82 -4.32
N LYS A 81 -17.63 -6.59 -4.63
CA LYS A 81 -16.30 -6.17 -5.11
C LYS A 81 -15.39 -5.60 -4.03
N LEU A 82 -15.66 -5.90 -2.77
CA LEU A 82 -14.78 -5.71 -1.63
C LEU A 82 -14.36 -7.09 -1.12
N ASP A 83 -13.06 -7.38 -1.13
CA ASP A 83 -12.62 -8.70 -0.68
C ASP A 83 -12.79 -8.85 0.84
N ASP A 84 -13.06 -10.08 1.29
CA ASP A 84 -13.38 -10.40 2.69
C ASP A 84 -12.33 -9.88 3.69
N GLN A 85 -11.08 -9.80 3.25
CA GLN A 85 -9.97 -9.38 4.10
C GLN A 85 -9.99 -7.87 4.29
N LEU A 86 -10.20 -7.14 3.20
CA LEU A 86 -10.38 -5.70 3.25
C LEU A 86 -11.63 -5.35 4.06
N GLU A 87 -12.73 -6.08 3.89
CA GLU A 87 -13.95 -5.92 4.69
C GLU A 87 -13.71 -6.04 6.19
N GLU A 88 -13.04 -7.11 6.64
CA GLU A 88 -12.66 -7.30 8.04
C GLU A 88 -11.85 -6.10 8.59
N SER A 89 -10.95 -5.56 7.76
CA SER A 89 -10.12 -4.41 8.15
C SER A 89 -10.92 -3.10 8.26
N LEU A 90 -11.96 -2.94 7.44
CA LEU A 90 -12.84 -1.77 7.43
C LEU A 90 -13.97 -1.90 8.46
N GLY A 91 -14.31 -3.12 8.87
CA GLY A 91 -15.41 -3.42 9.78
C GLY A 91 -16.75 -3.65 9.09
N THR A 92 -16.76 -3.83 7.77
CA THR A 92 -17.94 -4.24 7.01
C THR A 92 -18.19 -5.74 7.17
N ASN A 93 -19.36 -6.20 6.73
CA ASN A 93 -19.79 -7.58 6.89
C ASN A 93 -19.71 -8.35 5.58
N ARG A 94 -18.73 -9.25 5.51
CA ARG A 94 -18.46 -10.13 4.36
C ARG A 94 -19.58 -11.00 3.80
N ASN A 95 -20.72 -11.08 4.48
CA ASN A 95 -21.87 -11.83 3.99
C ASN A 95 -23.03 -10.90 3.65
N ASN A 96 -22.79 -9.59 3.59
CA ASN A 96 -23.79 -8.58 3.40
C ASN A 96 -23.21 -7.44 2.54
N PRO A 97 -23.60 -7.35 1.26
CA PRO A 97 -22.96 -6.45 0.29
C PRO A 97 -23.22 -4.95 0.56
N ASP A 98 -24.05 -4.61 1.55
CA ASP A 98 -24.45 -3.25 1.97
C ASP A 98 -24.54 -3.25 3.50
N SER A 99 -23.43 -2.94 4.18
CA SER A 99 -23.27 -3.12 5.62
C SER A 99 -24.06 -2.14 6.46
N ASP A 100 -24.31 -0.92 5.96
CA ASP A 100 -25.07 0.10 6.67
C ASP A 100 -26.55 0.17 6.25
N GLY A 101 -26.93 -0.55 5.19
CA GLY A 101 -28.29 -0.72 4.72
C GLY A 101 -28.86 0.53 4.04
N ASP A 102 -28.00 1.40 3.50
CA ASP A 102 -28.40 2.66 2.87
C ASP A 102 -28.75 2.52 1.37
N GLY A 103 -28.54 1.33 0.80
CA GLY A 103 -28.83 0.98 -0.59
C GLY A 103 -27.63 1.09 -1.53
N TYR A 104 -26.43 1.43 -1.03
CA TYR A 104 -25.18 1.38 -1.78
C TYR A 104 -24.31 0.20 -1.30
N GLN A 105 -23.62 -0.44 -2.25
CA GLN A 105 -22.74 -1.56 -1.89
C GLN A 105 -21.43 -1.10 -1.27
N ASP A 106 -20.91 -1.80 -0.26
CA ASP A 106 -19.70 -1.38 0.47
C ASP A 106 -18.51 -1.19 -0.48
N GLY A 107 -18.31 -2.11 -1.41
CA GLY A 107 -17.27 -2.04 -2.45
C GLY A 107 -17.42 -0.84 -3.38
N VAL A 108 -18.66 -0.45 -3.71
CA VAL A 108 -18.95 0.76 -4.52
C VAL A 108 -18.62 2.01 -3.72
N GLU A 109 -19.00 2.05 -2.45
CA GLU A 109 -18.74 3.18 -1.57
C GLU A 109 -17.25 3.39 -1.35
N VAL A 110 -16.52 2.34 -0.96
CA VAL A 110 -15.07 2.36 -0.75
C VAL A 110 -14.36 2.87 -2.00
N LYS A 111 -14.72 2.36 -3.18
CA LYS A 111 -14.14 2.79 -4.46
C LYS A 111 -14.33 4.28 -4.74
N ASN A 112 -15.47 4.83 -4.32
CA ASN A 112 -15.85 6.23 -4.49
C ASN A 112 -15.55 7.12 -3.27
N SER A 113 -14.86 6.58 -2.26
CA SER A 113 -14.51 7.27 -1.00
C SER A 113 -15.72 7.68 -0.15
N TYR A 114 -16.78 6.86 -0.16
CA TYR A 114 -17.89 6.93 0.79
C TYR A 114 -17.63 6.01 1.99
N ASN A 115 -18.40 6.18 3.05
CA ASN A 115 -18.25 5.43 4.29
C ASN A 115 -19.20 4.22 4.31
N PRO A 116 -18.70 2.98 4.18
CA PRO A 116 -19.54 1.78 4.10
C PRO A 116 -20.19 1.35 5.44
N LEU A 117 -20.15 2.21 6.44
CA LEU A 117 -20.67 1.97 7.79
C LEU A 117 -21.52 3.14 8.29
N GLY A 118 -21.96 4.01 7.37
CA GLY A 118 -22.85 5.12 7.68
C GLY A 118 -22.70 6.27 6.70
N ALA A 119 -23.59 7.25 6.80
CA ALA A 119 -23.72 8.29 5.78
C ALA A 119 -22.44 9.10 5.47
N GLY A 120 -22.26 9.38 4.19
CA GLY A 120 -21.46 10.49 3.68
C GLY A 120 -20.10 10.12 3.11
N LYS A 121 -19.41 11.13 2.58
CA LYS A 121 -18.12 10.98 1.91
C LYS A 121 -16.97 11.08 2.90
N LEU A 122 -16.04 10.13 2.85
CA LEU A 122 -14.78 10.20 3.58
C LEU A 122 -13.90 11.32 3.01
N SER A 123 -13.43 12.20 3.90
CA SER A 123 -12.54 13.29 3.53
C SER A 123 -11.07 12.87 3.63
N ALA A 124 -10.34 13.02 2.52
CA ALA A 124 -8.92 12.73 2.47
C ALA A 124 -8.09 13.93 2.96
N ASP A 125 -7.14 13.69 3.85
CA ASP A 125 -6.14 14.69 4.19
C ASP A 125 -5.00 14.65 3.17
N SER A 126 -5.03 15.59 2.23
CA SER A 126 -4.08 15.62 1.11
C SER A 126 -2.62 15.79 1.57
N GLY A 127 -2.39 16.53 2.66
CA GLY A 127 -1.06 16.74 3.22
C GLY A 127 -0.51 15.47 3.85
N LEU A 128 -1.34 14.81 4.66
CA LEU A 128 -1.03 13.51 5.25
C LEU A 128 -0.75 12.45 4.16
N VAL A 129 -1.64 12.32 3.18
CA VAL A 129 -1.49 11.39 2.06
C VAL A 129 -0.18 11.67 1.32
N SER A 130 0.13 12.93 1.01
CA SER A 130 1.36 13.30 0.31
C SER A 130 2.62 12.89 1.09
N ASN A 131 2.60 13.01 2.42
CA ASN A 131 3.74 12.66 3.27
C ASN A 131 3.91 11.15 3.44
N LEU A 132 2.81 10.40 3.38
CA LEU A 132 2.83 8.95 3.62
C LEU A 132 2.93 8.12 2.35
N LYS A 133 2.91 8.74 1.16
CA LYS A 133 3.08 8.03 -0.11
C LYS A 133 4.32 7.14 -0.10
N GLY A 134 4.07 5.86 -0.39
CA GLY A 134 5.00 4.74 -0.47
C GLY A 134 5.45 4.17 0.88
N ARG A 135 4.98 4.72 2.00
CA ARG A 135 5.23 4.16 3.33
C ARG A 135 4.39 2.91 3.55
N ILE A 136 4.95 1.99 4.33
CA ILE A 136 4.22 0.97 5.04
C ILE A 136 3.74 1.59 6.36
N LEU A 137 2.46 1.43 6.66
CA LEU A 137 1.83 1.92 7.88
C LEU A 137 1.37 0.74 8.74
N LEU A 138 1.55 0.83 10.05
CA LEU A 138 1.03 -0.13 11.02
C LEU A 138 0.00 0.56 11.89
N GLN A 139 -1.24 0.06 11.87
CA GLN A 139 -2.32 0.60 12.68
C GLN A 139 -2.13 0.18 14.13
N VAL A 140 -1.78 1.13 15.01
CA VAL A 140 -1.36 0.83 16.40
C VAL A 140 -2.52 0.81 17.41
N GLU A 141 -3.73 1.19 16.99
CA GLU A 141 -4.92 1.33 17.84
C GLU A 141 -6.02 0.30 17.53
N LYS A 142 -5.72 -0.72 16.72
CA LYS A 142 -6.66 -1.81 16.37
C LYS A 142 -5.96 -3.16 16.47
N ASN A 143 -5.90 -3.96 15.41
CA ASN A 143 -5.34 -5.32 15.45
C ASN A 143 -3.91 -5.40 14.89
N GLY A 144 -3.25 -4.25 14.66
CA GLY A 144 -1.94 -4.20 14.02
C GLY A 144 -2.01 -4.34 12.50
N GLU A 145 -3.12 -3.93 11.89
CA GLU A 145 -3.29 -3.95 10.44
C GLU A 145 -2.16 -3.20 9.74
N ALA A 146 -1.53 -3.86 8.77
CA ALA A 146 -0.51 -3.25 7.94
C ALA A 146 -1.12 -2.70 6.65
N TRP A 147 -0.65 -1.55 6.20
CA TRP A 147 -1.17 -0.86 5.02
C TRP A 147 -0.03 -0.31 4.19
N TYR A 148 -0.16 -0.33 2.86
CA TYR A 148 0.77 0.32 1.95
C TYR A 148 0.09 1.51 1.27
N VAL A 149 0.67 2.71 1.38
CA VAL A 149 0.16 3.87 0.65
C VAL A 149 0.79 3.91 -0.74
N ASN A 150 0.03 3.68 -1.79
CA ASN A 150 0.55 3.67 -3.15
C ASN A 150 0.97 5.09 -3.60
N PRO A 151 2.22 5.31 -4.04
CA PRO A 151 2.70 6.61 -4.51
C PRO A 151 1.90 7.18 -5.69
N LYS A 152 1.36 6.30 -6.55
CA LYS A 152 0.69 6.67 -7.81
C LYS A 152 -0.64 7.35 -7.55
N ASP A 153 -1.51 6.73 -6.77
CA ASP A 153 -2.88 7.20 -6.51
C ASP A 153 -3.05 7.80 -5.09
N GLY A 154 -2.13 7.56 -4.16
CA GLY A 154 -2.24 7.99 -2.76
C GLY A 154 -3.23 7.17 -1.93
N LYS A 155 -3.73 6.05 -2.45
CA LYS A 155 -4.63 5.16 -1.73
C LYS A 155 -3.83 4.18 -0.86
N ARG A 156 -4.43 3.75 0.25
CA ARG A 156 -3.87 2.69 1.10
C ARG A 156 -4.44 1.32 0.72
N TYR A 157 -3.57 0.33 0.69
CA TYR A 157 -3.89 -1.06 0.36
C TYR A 157 -3.59 -1.94 1.55
N TYR A 158 -4.54 -2.79 1.94
CA TYR A 158 -4.43 -3.61 3.14
C TYR A 158 -3.46 -4.77 2.93
N LEU A 159 -2.50 -4.95 3.84
CA LEU A 159 -1.44 -5.95 3.78
C LEU A 159 -1.68 -7.02 4.86
N LYS A 160 -2.82 -7.71 4.80
CA LYS A 160 -3.28 -8.65 5.84
C LYS A 160 -2.22 -9.67 6.28
N ASN A 161 -1.51 -10.24 5.31
CA ASN A 161 -0.50 -11.27 5.55
C ASN A 161 0.64 -11.16 4.53
N GLY A 162 1.71 -11.91 4.75
CA GLY A 162 2.89 -11.88 3.88
C GLY A 162 2.59 -12.22 2.41
N GLU A 163 1.62 -13.10 2.14
CA GLU A 163 1.24 -13.49 0.78
C GLU A 163 0.45 -12.38 0.08
N ALA A 164 -0.58 -11.84 0.73
CA ALA A 164 -1.36 -10.71 0.24
C ALA A 164 -0.46 -9.48 0.04
N ALA A 165 0.43 -9.21 1.01
CA ALA A 165 1.44 -8.16 0.90
C ALA A 165 2.35 -8.39 -0.32
N TYR A 166 2.85 -9.61 -0.52
CA TYR A 166 3.67 -9.94 -1.68
C TYR A 166 2.93 -9.72 -3.00
N GLN A 167 1.66 -10.14 -3.11
CA GLN A 167 0.87 -9.92 -4.32
C GLN A 167 0.63 -8.43 -4.56
N ILE A 168 0.16 -7.70 -3.55
CA ILE A 168 -0.09 -6.26 -3.61
C ILE A 168 1.19 -5.53 -4.02
N MET A 169 2.31 -5.80 -3.36
CA MET A 169 3.60 -5.20 -3.68
C MET A 169 4.04 -5.57 -5.10
N ARG A 170 3.78 -6.81 -5.56
CA ARG A 170 4.11 -7.24 -6.91
C ARG A 170 3.33 -6.48 -7.98
N PHE A 171 2.04 -6.26 -7.78
CA PHE A 171 1.15 -5.61 -8.76
C PHE A 171 1.16 -4.08 -8.69
N LEU A 172 1.41 -3.52 -7.50
CA LEU A 172 1.52 -2.07 -7.29
C LEU A 172 2.94 -1.53 -7.49
N SER A 173 3.93 -2.42 -7.63
CA SER A 173 5.29 -2.05 -8.01
C SER A 173 5.29 -1.21 -9.28
N LEU A 174 5.89 -0.02 -9.19
CA LEU A 174 6.01 0.87 -10.33
C LEU A 174 7.06 0.29 -11.29
N GLY A 175 6.74 0.30 -12.59
CA GLY A 175 7.53 -0.30 -13.68
C GLY A 175 8.83 0.45 -14.00
N ILE A 176 9.71 0.58 -13.01
CA ILE A 176 11.06 1.10 -13.20
C ILE A 176 11.93 0.01 -13.87
N THR A 177 12.83 0.36 -14.79
CA THR A 177 13.62 -0.63 -15.56
C THR A 177 14.77 -1.23 -14.74
N ASN A 178 15.22 -2.46 -15.04
CA ASN A 178 16.31 -3.14 -14.31
C ASN A 178 17.61 -2.31 -14.19
N LYS A 179 17.85 -1.40 -15.14
CA LYS A 179 18.97 -0.45 -15.13
C LYS A 179 18.93 0.48 -13.92
N ASN A 180 17.81 1.17 -13.70
CA ASN A 180 17.66 2.12 -12.60
C ASN A 180 17.61 1.42 -11.23
N LEU A 181 17.26 0.12 -11.16
CA LEU A 181 17.29 -0.61 -9.87
C LEU A 181 18.71 -0.74 -9.34
N ARG A 182 19.66 -1.11 -10.22
CA ARG A 182 21.05 -1.41 -9.83
C ARG A 182 21.79 -0.19 -9.28
N GLU A 183 21.25 1.01 -9.52
CA GLU A 183 21.78 2.27 -9.03
C GLU A 183 21.37 2.57 -7.57
N ILE A 184 20.41 1.83 -7.01
CA ILE A 184 19.99 1.96 -5.60
C ILE A 184 20.93 1.11 -4.72
N PRO A 185 21.31 1.51 -3.50
CA PRO A 185 22.04 0.65 -2.56
C PRO A 185 21.16 -0.51 -2.05
N VAL A 186 21.76 -1.69 -1.77
CA VAL A 186 21.05 -2.83 -1.15
C VAL A 186 21.24 -2.78 0.36
N GLY A 187 20.14 -2.76 1.10
CA GLY A 187 20.13 -2.87 2.56
C GLY A 187 20.13 -4.31 3.04
N ARG A 188 20.32 -4.50 4.35
CA ARG A 188 20.16 -5.80 5.03
C ARG A 188 19.19 -5.65 6.19
N LEU A 189 18.19 -6.54 6.24
CA LEU A 189 17.30 -6.75 7.39
C LEU A 189 18.02 -7.57 8.46
#